data_AF-A0A7C5S137-F1
#
_entry.id   AF-A0A7C5S137-F1
#
_cell.length_a   1.000
_cell.length_b   1.000
_cell.length_c   1.000
_cell.angle_alpha   90.00
_cell.angle_beta   90.00
_cell.angle_gamma   90.00
#
_symmetry.space_group_name_H-M   'P 1'
#
loop_
_entity.id
_entity.type
_entity.pdbx_description
1 polymer ?
#
loop_
_entity_poly.entity_id
_entity_poly.type
_entity_poly.pdbx_seq_one_letter_code
_entity_poly.pdbx_strand_id
1 'polypeptide(L)'
;MLENDVILAKVANIQRCLRRISEVTGNDPESLNDIDKQDIFVLNLQRAIESTIDISTHIISSEGLGLATTIKDNFKILYESGIIDIESMKKMQAMVGFRNIAVYDYSSIDIEILKSILKNNLKDIEEFYTLILSKFNIK
;
A
#
# COMPACT_ATOMS: atom_id res chain seq x y z
N MET A 1 5.45 21.71 6.42
CA MET A 1 4.39 21.47 7.42
C MET A 1 3.52 20.36 6.88
N LEU A 2 3.11 19.42 7.71
CA LEU A 2 2.29 18.30 7.23
C LEU A 2 0.95 18.80 6.67
N GLU A 3 0.75 18.62 5.37
CA GLU A 3 -0.49 18.98 4.70
C GLU A 3 -1.48 17.82 4.79
N ASN A 4 -2.48 17.94 5.68
CA ASN A 4 -3.49 16.91 5.90
C ASN A 4 -4.28 16.57 4.63
N ASP A 5 -4.56 17.57 3.78
CA ASP A 5 -5.29 17.38 2.53
C ASP A 5 -4.53 16.46 1.57
N VAL A 6 -3.19 16.51 1.56
CA VAL A 6 -2.37 15.59 0.77
C VAL A 6 -2.54 14.16 1.27
N ILE A 7 -2.46 13.93 2.59
CA ILE A 7 -2.67 12.60 3.17
C ILE A 7 -4.09 12.10 2.86
N LEU A 8 -5.12 12.92 3.09
CA LEU A 8 -6.51 12.57 2.83
C LEU A 8 -6.75 12.23 1.36
N ALA A 9 -6.15 12.98 0.43
CA ALA A 9 -6.24 12.67 -0.99
C ALA A 9 -5.61 11.32 -1.34
N LYS A 10 -4.46 10.97 -0.74
CA LYS A 10 -3.83 9.66 -0.93
C LYS A 10 -4.64 8.54 -0.30
N VAL A 11 -5.21 8.75 0.90
CA VAL A 11 -6.13 7.81 1.55
C VAL A 11 -7.36 7.56 0.68
N ALA A 12 -7.97 8.60 0.14
CA ALA A 12 -9.12 8.47 -0.77
C ALA A 12 -8.78 7.67 -2.03
N ASN A 13 -7.57 7.85 -2.57
CA ASN A 13 -7.09 7.04 -3.69
C ASN A 13 -6.91 5.57 -3.32
N ILE A 14 -6.33 5.27 -2.15
CA ILE A 14 -6.20 3.89 -1.62
C ILE A 14 -7.59 3.26 -1.50
N GLN A 15 -8.52 3.93 -0.81
CA GLN A 15 -9.88 3.43 -0.60
C GLN A 15 -10.62 3.17 -1.91
N ARG A 16 -10.44 4.03 -2.94
CA ARG A 16 -11.01 3.80 -4.27
C ARG A 16 -10.43 2.53 -4.91
N CYS A 17 -9.12 2.31 -4.81
CA CYS A 17 -8.46 1.13 -5.37
C CYS A 17 -8.90 -0.15 -4.67
N LEU A 18 -8.92 -0.17 -3.33
CA LEU A 18 -9.36 -1.33 -2.54
C LEU A 18 -10.83 -1.67 -2.80
N ARG A 19 -11.70 -0.66 -2.89
CA ARG A 19 -13.09 -0.84 -3.27
C ARG A 19 -13.22 -1.46 -4.66
N ARG A 20 -12.45 -0.95 -5.63
CA ARG A 20 -12.48 -1.48 -7.01
C ARG A 20 -12.02 -2.94 -7.07
N ILE A 21 -11.00 -3.31 -6.28
CA ILE A 21 -10.57 -4.70 -6.12
C ILE A 21 -11.73 -5.55 -5.61
N SER A 22 -12.36 -5.13 -4.50
CA SER A 22 -13.49 -5.84 -3.89
C SER A 22 -14.67 -6.01 -4.86
N GLU A 23 -15.05 -4.96 -5.60
CA GLU A 23 -16.14 -5.00 -6.58
C GLU A 23 -15.90 -6.00 -7.72
N VAL A 24 -14.67 -6.09 -8.21
CA VAL A 24 -14.34 -6.90 -9.39
C VAL A 24 -14.10 -8.36 -9.02
N THR A 25 -13.46 -8.58 -7.88
CA THR A 25 -13.06 -9.91 -7.42
C THR A 25 -14.11 -10.56 -6.53
N GLY A 26 -15.00 -9.79 -5.92
CA GLY A 26 -15.87 -10.26 -4.84
C GLY A 26 -15.09 -10.70 -3.59
N ASN A 27 -13.80 -10.36 -3.48
CA ASN A 27 -12.84 -10.90 -2.52
C ASN A 27 -12.70 -12.44 -2.58
N ASP A 28 -13.06 -13.03 -3.72
CA ASP A 28 -12.85 -14.45 -4.01
C ASP A 28 -11.51 -14.63 -4.75
N PRO A 29 -10.51 -15.32 -4.18
CA PRO A 29 -9.25 -15.61 -4.86
C PRO A 29 -9.42 -16.31 -6.20
N GLU A 30 -10.43 -17.18 -6.35
CA GLU A 30 -10.65 -17.89 -7.62
C GLU A 30 -11.14 -16.97 -8.73
N SER A 31 -11.64 -15.77 -8.40
CA SER A 31 -11.97 -14.75 -9.40
C SER A 31 -10.75 -14.27 -10.19
N LEU A 32 -9.53 -14.43 -9.66
CA LEU A 32 -8.29 -14.03 -10.33
C LEU A 32 -7.86 -15.01 -11.43
N ASN A 33 -8.55 -16.15 -11.60
CA ASN A 33 -8.36 -17.03 -12.76
C ASN A 33 -8.90 -16.40 -14.06
N ASP A 34 -9.71 -15.34 -13.95
CA ASP A 34 -10.15 -14.50 -15.06
C ASP A 34 -9.13 -13.38 -15.29
N ILE A 35 -8.55 -13.32 -16.49
CA ILE A 35 -7.45 -12.42 -16.83
C ILE A 35 -7.83 -10.94 -16.72
N ASP A 36 -9.08 -10.58 -17.07
CA ASP A 36 -9.54 -9.19 -16.99
C ASP A 36 -9.64 -8.77 -15.52
N LYS A 37 -10.15 -9.66 -14.66
CA LYS A 37 -10.20 -9.42 -13.20
C LYS A 37 -8.81 -9.35 -12.59
N GLN A 38 -7.90 -10.20 -13.06
CA GLN A 38 -6.51 -10.24 -12.62
C GLN A 38 -5.79 -8.92 -12.93
N ASP A 39 -5.94 -8.42 -14.17
CA ASP A 39 -5.36 -7.15 -14.62
C ASP A 39 -5.90 -5.97 -13.82
N ILE A 40 -7.23 -5.93 -13.62
CA ILE A 40 -7.86 -4.88 -12.83
C ILE A 40 -7.39 -4.95 -11.37
N PHE A 41 -7.29 -6.16 -10.79
CA PHE A 41 -6.77 -6.35 -9.43
C PHE A 41 -5.36 -5.78 -9.30
N VAL A 42 -4.45 -6.16 -10.19
CA VAL A 42 -3.04 -5.77 -10.11
C VAL A 42 -2.83 -4.29 -10.35
N LEU A 43 -3.53 -3.69 -11.32
CA LEU A 43 -3.47 -2.25 -11.52
C LEU A 43 -3.90 -1.47 -10.27
N ASN A 44 -4.99 -1.88 -9.63
CA ASN A 44 -5.49 -1.21 -8.42
C ASN A 44 -4.59 -1.48 -7.21
N LEU A 45 -4.03 -2.68 -7.08
CA LEU A 45 -3.09 -3.00 -6.02
C LEU A 45 -1.83 -2.14 -6.13
N GLN A 46 -1.24 -2.03 -7.32
CA GLN A 46 -0.07 -1.17 -7.57
C GLN A 46 -0.36 0.29 -7.22
N ARG A 47 -1.53 0.82 -7.62
CA ARG A 47 -1.96 2.19 -7.30
C ARG A 47 -2.17 2.43 -5.81
N ALA A 48 -2.72 1.45 -5.10
CA ALA A 48 -2.87 1.51 -3.65
C ALA A 48 -1.50 1.55 -2.96
N ILE A 49 -0.58 0.67 -3.36
CA ILE A 49 0.79 0.64 -2.82
C ILE A 49 1.53 1.94 -3.11
N GLU A 50 1.41 2.50 -4.32
CA GLU A 50 2.00 3.79 -4.66
C GLU A 50 1.49 4.91 -3.75
N SER A 51 0.18 4.97 -3.52
CA SER A 51 -0.42 5.98 -2.64
C SER A 51 0.05 5.82 -1.18
N THR A 52 0.29 4.59 -0.72
CA THR A 52 0.89 4.31 0.59
C THR A 52 2.34 4.82 0.67
N ILE A 53 3.13 4.60 -0.38
CA ILE A 53 4.49 5.14 -0.49
C ILE A 53 4.46 6.67 -0.46
N ASP A 54 3.56 7.29 -1.22
CA ASP A 54 3.40 8.75 -1.25
C ASP A 54 3.09 9.34 0.12
N ILE A 55 2.22 8.68 0.91
CA ILE A 55 1.96 9.07 2.30
C ILE A 55 3.26 9.03 3.11
N SER A 56 4.02 7.95 3.00
CA SER A 56 5.27 7.81 3.76
C SER A 56 6.31 8.89 3.38
N THR A 57 6.48 9.16 2.09
CA THR A 57 7.40 10.18 1.60
C THR A 57 6.96 11.59 1.98
N HIS A 58 5.66 11.88 1.93
CA HIS A 58 5.12 13.18 2.36
C HIS A 58 5.37 13.43 3.85
N ILE A 59 5.16 12.43 4.70
CA ILE A 59 5.44 12.52 6.15
C ILE A 59 6.92 12.76 6.39
N ILE A 60 7.81 11.96 5.79
CA ILE A 60 9.27 12.09 5.95
C ILE A 60 9.74 13.49 5.56
N SER A 61 9.27 14.00 4.41
CA SER A 61 9.60 15.34 3.94
C SER A 61 9.04 16.43 4.86
N SER A 62 7.81 16.26 5.34
CA SER A 62 7.11 17.27 6.14
C SER A 62 7.68 17.42 7.55
N GLU A 63 8.11 16.31 8.13
CA GLU A 63 8.66 16.22 9.49
C GLU A 63 10.21 16.32 9.51
N GLY A 64 10.86 16.38 8.34
CA GLY A 64 12.31 16.55 8.23
C GLY A 64 13.11 15.33 8.73
N LEU A 65 12.60 14.12 8.52
CA LEU A 65 13.12 12.88 9.11
C LEU A 65 14.36 12.30 8.38
N GLY A 66 14.85 12.99 7.36
CA GLY A 66 15.98 12.57 6.54
C GLY A 66 15.58 12.16 5.12
N LEU A 67 16.40 11.34 4.48
CA LEU A 67 16.25 10.93 3.09
C LEU A 67 16.33 9.41 2.97
N ALA A 68 15.30 8.80 2.38
CA ALA A 68 15.29 7.39 2.03
C ALA A 68 16.16 7.13 0.77
N THR A 69 16.98 6.09 0.79
CA THR A 69 17.77 5.66 -0.37
C THR A 69 17.00 4.67 -1.25
N THR A 70 16.09 3.88 -0.66
CA THR A 70 15.15 3.01 -1.36
C THR A 70 13.72 3.25 -0.91
N ILE A 71 12.74 2.77 -1.68
CA ILE A 71 11.31 2.85 -1.30
C ILE A 71 11.05 2.15 0.05
N LYS A 72 11.73 1.03 0.32
CA LYS A 72 11.58 0.30 1.59
C LYS A 72 12.12 1.09 2.78
N ASP A 73 13.09 1.96 2.56
CA ASP A 73 13.67 2.79 3.61
C ASP A 73 12.71 3.87 4.09
N ASN A 74 11.74 4.30 3.28
CA ASN A 74 10.70 5.22 3.76
C ASN A 74 10.00 4.64 5.00
N PHE A 75 9.56 3.39 4.94
CA PHE A 75 8.89 2.74 6.07
C PHE A 75 9.83 2.51 7.25
N LYS A 76 11.11 2.27 6.99
CA LYS A 76 12.13 2.15 8.04
C LYS A 76 12.31 3.46 8.81
N ILE A 77 12.40 4.58 8.10
CA ILE A 77 12.52 5.92 8.71
C ILE A 77 11.28 6.23 9.57
N LEU A 78 10.07 5.90 9.10
CA LEU A 78 8.86 6.08 9.90
C LEU A 78 8.88 5.25 11.20
N TYR A 79 9.40 4.03 11.16
CA TYR A 79 9.57 3.20 12.35
C TYR A 79 10.63 3.77 13.30
N GLU A 80 11.80 4.15 12.79
CA GLU A 80 12.88 4.74 13.59
C GLU A 80 12.46 6.07 14.25
N SER A 81 11.51 6.78 13.62
CA SER A 81 10.92 8.01 14.14
C SER A 81 9.73 7.77 15.10
N GLY A 82 9.36 6.53 15.38
CA GLY A 82 8.26 6.16 16.28
C GLY A 82 6.86 6.50 15.74
N ILE A 83 6.73 6.69 14.43
CA ILE A 83 5.45 7.00 13.76
C ILE A 83 4.64 5.72 13.56
N ILE A 84 5.31 4.63 13.15
CA ILE A 84 4.72 3.31 12.96
C ILE A 84 5.45 2.27 13.81
N ASP A 85 4.82 1.13 14.06
CA ASP A 85 5.46 0.01 14.73
C ASP A 85 6.25 -0.91 13.77
N ILE A 86 7.02 -1.82 14.35
CA ILE A 86 7.86 -2.76 13.59
C ILE A 86 7.03 -3.69 12.69
N GLU A 87 5.80 -4.02 13.09
CA GLU A 87 4.91 -4.89 12.33
C GLU A 87 4.43 -4.19 11.05
N SER A 88 3.93 -2.96 11.20
CA SER A 88 3.51 -2.09 10.10
C SER A 88 4.66 -1.83 9.12
N MET A 89 5.87 -1.58 9.63
CA MET A 89 7.06 -1.41 8.80
C MET A 89 7.31 -2.64 7.93
N LYS A 90 7.32 -3.84 8.54
CA LYS A 90 7.57 -5.09 7.81
C LYS A 90 6.49 -5.39 6.77
N LYS A 91 5.21 -5.20 7.12
CA LYS A 91 4.07 -5.36 6.21
C LYS A 91 4.22 -4.44 4.99
N MET A 92 4.50 -3.16 5.19
CA MET A 92 4.63 -2.21 4.08
C MET A 92 5.88 -2.47 3.21
N GLN A 93 7.00 -2.87 3.82
CA GLN A 93 8.18 -3.29 3.04
C GLN A 93 7.92 -4.54 2.20
N ALA A 94 7.09 -5.47 2.68
CA ALA A 94 6.64 -6.62 1.89
C ALA A 94 5.76 -6.18 0.71
N MET A 95 4.81 -5.27 0.94
CA MET A 95 3.97 -4.67 -0.13
C MET A 95 4.80 -4.00 -1.23
N VAL A 96 5.84 -3.26 -0.88
CA VAL A 96 6.79 -2.68 -1.85
C VAL A 96 7.48 -3.79 -2.67
N GLY A 97 7.85 -4.89 -2.01
CA GLY A 97 8.40 -6.07 -2.69
C GLY A 97 7.45 -6.62 -3.75
N PHE A 98 6.16 -6.75 -3.42
CA PHE A 98 5.14 -7.21 -4.35
C PHE A 98 4.95 -6.28 -5.55
N ARG A 99 4.92 -4.95 -5.35
CA ARG A 99 4.85 -3.98 -6.44
C ARG A 99 5.98 -4.18 -7.45
N ASN A 100 7.20 -4.42 -6.98
CA ASN A 100 8.34 -4.62 -7.88
C ASN A 100 8.18 -5.89 -8.72
N ILE A 101 7.74 -6.99 -8.11
CA ILE A 101 7.47 -8.24 -8.84
C ILE A 101 6.34 -8.02 -9.87
N ALA A 102 5.23 -7.39 -9.44
CA ALA A 102 4.06 -7.03 -10.26
C ALA A 102 4.35 -6.12 -11.45
N VAL A 103 5.34 -5.25 -11.37
CA VAL A 103 5.66 -4.29 -12.44
C VAL A 103 6.63 -4.88 -13.46
N TYR A 104 7.61 -5.70 -13.04
CA TYR A 104 8.67 -6.15 -13.94
C TYR A 104 8.35 -7.43 -14.71
N ASP A 105 7.59 -8.35 -14.12
CA ASP A 105 7.42 -9.69 -14.73
C ASP A 105 6.05 -10.28 -14.42
N TYR A 106 4.99 -9.47 -14.56
CA TYR A 106 3.61 -9.87 -14.22
C TYR A 106 3.18 -11.19 -14.87
N SER A 107 3.64 -11.44 -16.10
CA SER A 107 3.40 -12.67 -16.86
C SER A 107 4.01 -13.93 -16.23
N SER A 108 5.00 -13.78 -15.33
CA SER A 108 5.64 -14.88 -14.60
C SER A 108 5.21 -14.96 -13.13
N ILE A 109 4.35 -14.04 -12.66
CA ILE A 109 3.89 -14.04 -11.28
C ILE A 109 2.97 -15.23 -11.06
N ASP A 110 3.33 -16.01 -10.06
CA ASP A 110 2.49 -17.07 -9.56
C ASP A 110 1.14 -16.49 -9.10
N ILE A 111 0.08 -16.89 -9.80
CA ILE A 111 -1.31 -16.51 -9.50
C ILE A 111 -1.66 -16.78 -8.02
N GLU A 112 -1.04 -17.78 -7.39
CA GLU A 112 -1.25 -18.10 -5.98
C GLU A 112 -0.73 -16.99 -5.05
N ILE A 113 0.29 -16.23 -5.46
CA ILE A 113 0.74 -15.04 -4.73
C ILE A 113 -0.34 -13.96 -4.80
N LEU A 114 -0.92 -13.70 -5.97
CA LEU A 114 -1.98 -12.70 -6.14
C LEU A 114 -3.22 -13.05 -5.32
N LYS A 115 -3.61 -14.33 -5.35
CA LYS A 115 -4.68 -14.90 -4.53
C LYS A 115 -4.42 -14.72 -3.04
N SER A 116 -3.18 -14.96 -2.60
CA SER A 116 -2.77 -14.74 -1.22
C SER A 116 -2.87 -13.27 -0.81
N ILE A 117 -2.42 -12.35 -1.67
CA ILE A 117 -2.50 -10.90 -1.40
C ILE A 117 -3.96 -10.44 -1.27
N LEU A 118 -4.81 -10.85 -2.22
CA LEU A 118 -6.24 -10.54 -2.20
C LEU A 118 -6.89 -11.00 -0.90
N LYS A 119 -6.53 -12.20 -0.42
CA LYS A 119 -7.13 -12.78 0.78
C LYS A 119 -6.58 -12.19 2.09
N ASN A 120 -5.28 -11.94 2.16
CA ASN A 120 -4.58 -11.78 3.43
C ASN A 120 -3.99 -10.39 3.66
N ASN A 121 -3.71 -9.63 2.60
CA ASN A 121 -2.79 -8.50 2.71
C ASN A 121 -3.39 -7.13 2.39
N LEU A 122 -4.57 -7.06 1.75
CA LEU A 122 -5.22 -5.77 1.48
C LEU A 122 -5.50 -4.99 2.77
N LYS A 123 -5.84 -5.71 3.85
CA LYS A 123 -6.07 -5.14 5.18
C LYS A 123 -4.82 -4.47 5.77
N ASP A 124 -3.62 -4.94 5.42
CA ASP A 124 -2.38 -4.33 5.92
C ASP A 124 -2.25 -2.87 5.45
N ILE A 125 -2.72 -2.56 4.24
CA ILE A 125 -2.75 -1.20 3.70
C ILE A 125 -3.77 -0.34 4.46
N GLU A 126 -4.93 -0.93 4.81
CA GLU A 126 -5.97 -0.25 5.59
C GLU A 126 -5.52 0.09 7.01
N GLU A 127 -4.88 -0.88 7.67
CA GLU A 127 -4.29 -0.72 9.00
C GLU A 127 -3.23 0.38 8.98
N PHE A 128 -2.36 0.40 7.97
CA PHE A 128 -1.33 1.43 7.83
C PHE A 128 -1.91 2.84 7.75
N TYR A 129 -2.83 3.12 6.80
CA TYR A 129 -3.34 4.48 6.69
C TYR A 129 -4.18 4.89 7.89
N THR A 130 -4.89 3.95 8.52
CA THR A 130 -5.68 4.22 9.74
C THR A 130 -4.78 4.61 10.90
N LEU A 131 -3.66 3.91 11.05
CA LEU A 131 -2.62 4.24 12.03
C LEU A 131 -2.06 5.65 11.79
N ILE A 132 -1.75 6.01 10.53
CA ILE A 132 -1.27 7.35 10.18
C ILE A 132 -2.31 8.42 10.52
N LEU A 133 -3.56 8.25 10.10
CA LEU A 133 -4.63 9.22 10.40
C LEU A 133 -4.79 9.44 11.91
N SER A 134 -4.77 8.36 12.69
CA SER A 134 -4.80 8.41 14.16
C SER A 134 -3.58 9.13 14.74
N LYS A 135 -2.37 8.77 14.29
CA LYS A 135 -1.10 9.34 14.78
C LYS A 135 -1.05 10.86 14.62
N PHE A 136 -1.58 11.38 13.52
CA PHE A 136 -1.58 12.81 13.20
C PHE A 136 -2.90 13.52 13.51
N ASN A 137 -3.85 12.84 14.17
CA ASN A 137 -5.18 13.36 14.50
C ASN A 137 -5.95 13.95 13.29
N ILE A 138 -5.80 13.32 12.13
CA ILE A 138 -6.46 13.71 10.89
C ILE A 138 -7.86 13.07 10.89
N LYS A 139 -8.90 13.91 10.70
CA LYS A 139 -10.30 13.51 10.73
C LYS A 139 -10.87 13.34 9.34
#